data_AF-A0A3N5V6V5-F1
#
_entry.id   AF-A0A3N5V6V5-F1
#
_cell.length_a   1.000
_cell.length_b   1.000
_cell.length_c   1.000
_cell.angle_alpha   90.00
_cell.angle_beta   90.00
_cell.angle_gamma   90.00
#
_symmetry.space_group_name_H-M   'P 1'
#
loop_
_entity.id
_entity.type
_entity.pdbx_description
1 polymer ?
#
loop_
_entity_poly.entity_id
_entity_poly.type
_entity_poly.pdbx_seq_one_letter_code
_entity_poly.pdbx_strand_id
1 'polypeptide(L)'
;CFELVETAAGDGRLARDILDAAAGQHPEWYACTRLHLVDVAPAARAAQTETLGPHARLLASSSAALPESIEGAIFANELLDALPTHAVVMREDGLREIFVDVSGDSFVLCEAAPSTWELDDYLDRAGARLERGWRAEINLQAVQWVRRAARSLRRGFLVLIDYGHEAIELYSGTHAAGTLATFRQHVGNDGRSLLDAPGEQDITAHVDLSTVTRTCEEEGLVTLGRLDQTYFLLGLGLGDMLTNEASTPAELKKRLAFKTLMLPGGLGSTLKVLIFGKDVGVPALKGLSFKGRLT
;
A
#
# COMPACT_ATOMS: atom_id res chain seq x y z
N CYS A 1 -23.36 11.45 5.43
CA CYS A 1 -23.14 10.01 5.72
C CYS A 1 -21.67 9.76 5.47
N PHE A 2 -20.93 9.09 6.36
CA PHE A 2 -19.49 8.90 6.18
C PHE A 2 -19.25 7.71 5.24
N GLU A 3 -18.53 7.93 4.14
CA GLU A 3 -18.18 6.86 3.19
C GLU A 3 -16.85 6.22 3.59
N LEU A 4 -16.88 4.95 3.98
CA LEU A 4 -15.68 4.14 4.20
C LEU A 4 -15.42 3.34 2.94
N VAL A 5 -14.32 3.63 2.26
CA VAL A 5 -13.91 2.97 1.02
C VAL A 5 -12.64 2.17 1.28
N GLU A 6 -12.71 0.85 1.18
CA GLU A 6 -11.55 -0.03 1.25
C GLU A 6 -11.18 -0.49 -0.16
N THR A 7 -9.92 -0.32 -0.55
CA THR A 7 -9.39 -0.73 -1.86
C THR A 7 -8.39 -1.86 -1.71
N ALA A 8 -8.27 -2.74 -2.71
CA ALA A 8 -7.65 -4.06 -2.54
C ALA A 8 -8.34 -4.85 -1.41
N ALA A 9 -9.67 -4.73 -1.34
CA ALA A 9 -10.43 -5.17 -0.17
C ALA A 9 -10.43 -6.69 0.04
N GLY A 10 -10.00 -7.48 -0.95
CA GLY A 10 -9.97 -8.93 -0.86
C GLY A 10 -11.34 -9.50 -0.50
N ASP A 11 -11.35 -10.39 0.49
CA ASP A 11 -12.57 -10.99 1.05
C ASP A 11 -13.37 -10.03 1.96
N GLY A 12 -12.91 -8.80 2.20
CA GLY A 12 -13.58 -7.79 3.04
C GLY A 12 -13.31 -7.94 4.54
N ARG A 13 -12.32 -8.76 4.94
CA ARG A 13 -12.02 -9.04 6.35
C ARG A 13 -11.57 -7.82 7.14
N LEU A 14 -10.78 -6.94 6.54
CA LEU A 14 -10.33 -5.72 7.22
C LEU A 14 -11.52 -4.77 7.47
N ALA A 15 -12.38 -4.51 6.47
CA ALA A 15 -13.63 -3.78 6.69
C ALA A 15 -14.49 -4.39 7.79
N ARG A 16 -14.63 -5.72 7.84
CA ARG A 16 -15.36 -6.39 8.92
C ARG A 16 -14.76 -6.04 10.28
N ASP A 17 -13.45 -6.20 10.44
CA ASP A 17 -12.76 -5.96 11.71
C ASP A 17 -12.83 -4.47 12.14
N ILE A 18 -12.75 -3.54 11.17
CA ILE A 18 -12.99 -2.10 11.41
C ILE A 18 -14.42 -1.85 11.90
N LEU A 19 -15.41 -2.46 11.25
CA LEU A 19 -16.82 -2.26 11.57
C LEU A 19 -17.24 -2.93 12.88
N ASP A 20 -16.62 -4.07 13.24
CA ASP A 20 -16.77 -4.72 14.55
C ASP A 20 -16.29 -3.78 15.66
N ALA A 21 -15.07 -3.23 15.52
CA ALA A 21 -14.51 -2.29 16.48
C ALA A 21 -15.37 -1.03 16.61
N ALA A 22 -15.84 -0.50 15.48
CA ALA A 22 -16.68 0.68 15.43
C ALA A 22 -18.07 0.46 16.05
N ALA A 23 -18.70 -0.69 15.86
CA ALA A 23 -20.00 -1.00 16.46
C ALA A 23 -19.92 -0.95 18.00
N GLY A 24 -18.80 -1.40 18.58
CA GLY A 24 -18.58 -1.37 20.03
C GLY A 24 -18.11 -0.02 20.59
N GLN A 25 -17.20 0.66 19.88
CA GLN A 25 -16.49 1.82 20.42
C GLN A 25 -17.01 3.17 19.88
N HIS A 26 -17.61 3.17 18.69
CA HIS A 26 -18.05 4.37 17.97
C HIS A 26 -19.43 4.17 17.30
N PRO A 27 -20.49 3.86 18.08
CA PRO A 27 -21.80 3.47 17.54
C PRO A 27 -22.45 4.54 16.68
N GLU A 28 -22.23 5.83 16.96
CA GLU A 28 -22.74 6.94 16.15
C GLU A 28 -22.10 6.98 14.75
N TRP A 29 -20.78 6.79 14.67
CA TRP A 29 -20.07 6.70 13.40
C TRP A 29 -20.53 5.46 12.64
N TYR A 30 -20.53 4.31 13.30
CA TYR A 30 -21.01 3.05 12.72
C TYR A 30 -22.41 3.17 12.10
N ALA A 31 -23.35 3.80 12.79
CA ALA A 31 -24.72 3.97 12.32
C ALA A 31 -24.85 4.87 11.08
N CYS A 32 -23.88 5.75 10.82
CA CYS A 32 -23.86 6.65 9.66
C CYS A 32 -22.79 6.28 8.62
N THR A 33 -22.19 5.09 8.71
CA THR A 33 -21.20 4.59 7.75
C THR A 33 -21.87 3.97 6.53
N ARG A 34 -21.33 4.26 5.34
CA ARG A 34 -21.60 3.55 4.09
C ARG A 34 -20.30 2.90 3.61
N LEU A 35 -20.29 1.59 3.51
CA LEU A 35 -19.10 0.82 3.13
C LEU A 35 -19.05 0.61 1.61
N HIS A 36 -17.92 0.91 1.00
CA HIS A 36 -17.61 0.59 -0.39
C HIS A 36 -16.36 -0.29 -0.41
N LEU A 37 -16.48 -1.50 -0.96
CA LEU A 37 -15.35 -2.40 -1.17
C LEU A 37 -14.95 -2.38 -2.64
N VAL A 38 -13.67 -2.13 -2.89
CA VAL A 38 -13.10 -2.04 -4.24
C VAL A 38 -12.04 -3.12 -4.41
N ASP A 39 -12.30 -4.06 -5.30
CA ASP A 39 -11.38 -5.16 -5.61
C ASP A 39 -11.54 -5.62 -7.06
N VAL A 40 -10.44 -5.87 -7.77
CA VAL A 40 -10.47 -6.30 -9.17
C VAL A 40 -10.88 -7.76 -9.33
N ALA A 41 -10.62 -8.62 -8.34
CA ALA A 41 -10.86 -10.05 -8.39
C ALA A 41 -12.35 -10.40 -8.15
N PRO A 42 -13.05 -11.00 -9.13
CA PRO A 42 -14.46 -11.36 -8.96
C PRO A 42 -14.70 -12.36 -7.83
N ALA A 43 -13.78 -13.30 -7.62
CA ALA A 43 -13.87 -14.31 -6.56
C ALA A 43 -13.80 -13.68 -5.16
N ALA A 44 -12.91 -12.69 -4.98
CA ALA A 44 -12.79 -11.94 -3.73
C ALA A 44 -14.10 -11.19 -3.42
N ARG A 45 -14.62 -10.45 -4.41
CA ARG A 45 -15.90 -9.73 -4.29
C ARG A 45 -17.09 -10.64 -3.94
N ALA A 46 -17.14 -11.84 -4.49
CA ALA A 46 -18.21 -12.79 -4.22
C ALA A 46 -18.26 -13.23 -2.75
N ALA A 47 -17.12 -13.28 -2.06
CA ALA A 47 -17.03 -13.68 -0.66
C ALA A 47 -17.38 -12.54 0.33
N GLN A 48 -17.32 -11.27 -0.10
CA GLN A 48 -17.37 -10.10 0.79
C GLN A 48 -18.65 -10.02 1.64
N THR A 49 -19.82 -10.28 1.04
CA THR A 49 -21.10 -10.23 1.79
C THR A 49 -21.13 -11.24 2.93
N GLU A 50 -20.63 -12.46 2.69
CA GLU A 50 -20.54 -13.50 3.70
C GLU A 50 -19.53 -13.11 4.79
N THR A 51 -18.33 -12.66 4.39
CA THR A 51 -17.29 -12.22 5.33
C THR A 51 -17.79 -11.10 6.23
N LEU A 52 -18.49 -10.10 5.70
CA LEU A 52 -19.01 -8.97 6.47
C LEU A 52 -20.09 -9.38 7.48
N GLY A 53 -20.79 -10.49 7.25
CA GLY A 53 -21.83 -10.99 8.15
C GLY A 53 -22.88 -9.91 8.49
N PRO A 54 -23.14 -9.59 9.77
CA PRO A 54 -24.10 -8.56 10.17
C PRO A 54 -23.82 -7.16 9.61
N HIS A 55 -22.57 -6.87 9.23
CA HIS A 55 -22.14 -5.59 8.67
C HIS A 55 -22.50 -5.42 7.20
N ALA A 56 -22.91 -6.48 6.50
CA ALA A 56 -23.32 -6.42 5.10
C ALA A 56 -24.45 -5.40 4.86
N ARG A 57 -25.25 -5.07 5.89
CA ARG A 57 -26.27 -4.00 5.82
C ARG A 57 -25.71 -2.60 5.56
N LEU A 58 -24.42 -2.37 5.85
CA LEU A 58 -23.73 -1.11 5.60
C LEU A 58 -23.07 -1.08 4.21
N LEU A 59 -22.99 -2.22 3.50
CA LEU A 59 -22.37 -2.33 2.19
C LEU A 59 -23.21 -1.58 1.15
N ALA A 60 -22.68 -0.45 0.68
CA ALA A 60 -23.25 0.35 -0.38
C ALA A 60 -22.82 -0.14 -1.76
N SER A 61 -21.59 -0.65 -1.92
CA SER A 61 -21.13 -1.27 -3.17
C SER A 61 -19.96 -2.24 -2.96
N SER A 62 -19.92 -3.28 -3.78
CA SER A 62 -18.74 -4.12 -4.03
C SER A 62 -18.43 -4.08 -5.53
N SER A 63 -17.31 -3.48 -5.94
CA SER A 63 -17.01 -3.27 -7.36
C SER A 63 -15.51 -3.28 -7.67
N ALA A 64 -15.13 -3.31 -8.95
CA ALA A 64 -13.73 -3.19 -9.37
C ALA A 64 -13.24 -1.74 -9.49
N ALA A 65 -14.14 -0.76 -9.42
CA ALA A 65 -13.83 0.64 -9.62
C ALA A 65 -14.04 1.45 -8.34
N LEU A 66 -13.20 2.46 -8.16
CA LEU A 66 -13.37 3.44 -7.09
C LEU A 66 -14.63 4.29 -7.35
N PRO A 67 -15.43 4.62 -6.32
CA PRO A 67 -16.49 5.61 -6.46
C PRO A 67 -15.95 6.96 -6.97
N GLU A 68 -16.74 7.69 -7.76
CA GLU A 68 -16.31 8.95 -8.39
C GLU A 68 -16.27 10.13 -7.41
N SER A 69 -16.98 10.04 -6.30
CA SER A 69 -17.18 11.13 -5.34
C SER A 69 -17.35 10.55 -3.94
N ILE A 70 -16.42 10.88 -3.05
CA ILE A 70 -16.31 10.28 -1.71
C ILE A 70 -16.21 11.39 -0.66
N GLU A 71 -17.08 11.33 0.36
CA GLU A 71 -17.00 12.11 1.59
C GLU A 71 -16.80 11.19 2.80
N GLY A 72 -15.54 10.95 3.18
CA GLY A 72 -15.21 10.03 4.26
C GLY A 72 -13.75 9.61 4.30
N ALA A 73 -13.46 8.32 4.17
CA ALA A 73 -12.10 7.81 4.14
C ALA A 73 -11.90 6.77 3.04
N ILE A 74 -10.81 6.91 2.30
CA ILE A 74 -10.28 5.88 1.41
C ILE A 74 -9.11 5.21 2.12
N PHE A 75 -9.16 3.89 2.21
CA PHE A 75 -8.16 3.06 2.87
C PHE A 75 -7.57 2.07 1.86
N ALA A 76 -6.25 2.12 1.69
CA ALA A 76 -5.51 1.19 0.85
C ALA A 76 -4.38 0.56 1.68
N ASN A 77 -4.40 -0.77 1.79
CA ASN A 77 -3.38 -1.54 2.49
C ASN A 77 -2.75 -2.51 1.50
N GLU A 78 -1.43 -2.41 1.29
CA GLU A 78 -0.65 -3.26 0.38
C GLU A 78 -1.30 -3.32 -1.01
N LEU A 79 -1.64 -2.13 -1.53
CA LEU A 79 -2.18 -2.00 -2.87
C LEU A 79 -1.10 -1.53 -3.83
N LEU A 80 -0.32 -0.51 -3.44
CA LEU A 80 0.57 0.16 -4.38
C LEU A 80 1.78 -0.70 -4.72
N ASP A 81 2.28 -1.50 -3.77
CA ASP A 81 3.36 -2.45 -3.97
C ASP A 81 3.01 -3.59 -4.96
N ALA A 82 1.73 -3.95 -5.04
CA ALA A 82 1.19 -4.97 -5.93
C ALA A 82 0.77 -4.43 -7.32
N LEU A 83 0.83 -3.11 -7.53
CA LEU A 83 0.52 -2.54 -8.85
C LEU A 83 1.66 -2.84 -9.85
N PRO A 84 1.35 -3.15 -11.13
CA PRO A 84 2.36 -3.43 -12.13
C PRO A 84 3.38 -2.29 -12.28
N THR A 85 4.65 -2.64 -12.22
CA THR A 85 5.78 -1.71 -12.26
C THR A 85 6.67 -1.95 -13.47
N HIS A 86 7.35 -0.90 -13.92
CA HIS A 86 8.38 -0.98 -14.96
C HIS A 86 9.74 -1.23 -14.29
N ALA A 87 10.38 -2.35 -14.60
CA ALA A 87 11.74 -2.62 -14.16
C ALA A 87 12.72 -1.95 -15.12
N VAL A 88 13.65 -1.16 -14.61
CA VAL A 88 14.63 -0.43 -15.40
C VAL A 88 16.05 -0.67 -14.93
N VAL A 89 17.02 -0.43 -15.80
CA VAL A 89 18.44 -0.50 -15.49
C VAL A 89 19.20 0.61 -16.20
N MET A 90 20.10 1.28 -15.48
CA MET A 90 20.96 2.30 -16.08
C MET A 90 22.17 1.65 -16.75
N ARG A 91 22.35 1.89 -18.05
CA ARG A 91 23.49 1.43 -18.86
C ARG A 91 24.36 2.62 -19.27
N GLU A 92 25.47 2.35 -19.96
CA GLU A 92 26.36 3.42 -20.44
C GLU A 92 25.70 4.31 -21.49
N ASP A 93 24.80 3.74 -22.28
CA ASP A 93 24.02 4.40 -23.33
C ASP A 93 22.71 5.01 -22.83
N GLY A 94 22.41 4.91 -21.53
CA GLY A 94 21.24 5.51 -20.88
C GLY A 94 20.34 4.49 -20.18
N LEU A 95 19.11 4.92 -19.86
CA LEU A 95 18.12 4.07 -19.22
C LEU A 95 17.64 3.00 -20.19
N ARG A 96 17.60 1.74 -19.72
CA ARG A 96 16.97 0.61 -20.41
C ARG A 96 15.84 0.08 -19.56
N GLU A 97 14.80 -0.41 -20.21
CA GLU A 97 13.72 -1.14 -19.55
C GLU A 97 13.95 -2.64 -19.69
N ILE A 98 13.63 -3.39 -18.63
CA ILE A 98 13.75 -4.83 -18.54
C ILE A 98 12.38 -5.43 -18.89
N PHE A 99 12.33 -6.17 -19.99
CA PHE A 99 11.15 -6.85 -20.50
C PHE A 99 11.22 -8.36 -20.25
N VAL A 100 10.08 -9.02 -20.42
CA VAL A 100 9.98 -10.47 -20.49
C VAL A 100 9.89 -10.88 -21.96
N ASP A 101 10.77 -11.79 -22.37
CA ASP A 101 10.79 -12.41 -23.70
C ASP A 101 10.67 -13.94 -23.58
N VAL A 102 10.56 -14.61 -24.71
CA VAL A 102 10.46 -16.07 -24.80
C VAL A 102 11.70 -16.64 -25.47
N SER A 103 12.36 -17.57 -24.81
CA SER A 103 13.47 -18.34 -25.37
C SER A 103 13.16 -19.83 -25.29
N GLY A 104 12.71 -20.41 -26.40
CA GLY A 104 12.21 -21.78 -26.44
C GLY A 104 10.92 -21.91 -25.62
N ASP A 105 10.90 -22.83 -24.65
CA ASP A 105 9.75 -23.09 -23.77
C ASP A 105 9.87 -22.36 -22.42
N SER A 106 10.70 -21.32 -22.32
CA SER A 106 10.95 -20.60 -21.07
C SER A 106 10.89 -19.09 -21.27
N PHE A 107 10.44 -18.38 -20.24
CA PHE A 107 10.53 -16.93 -20.18
C PHE A 107 11.96 -16.51 -19.80
N VAL A 108 12.43 -15.41 -20.40
CA VAL A 108 13.72 -14.79 -20.09
C VAL A 108 13.56 -13.28 -19.93
N LEU A 109 14.47 -12.65 -19.20
CA LEU A 109 14.53 -11.20 -19.12
C LEU A 109 15.41 -10.67 -20.27
N CYS A 110 14.96 -9.61 -20.93
CA CYS A 110 15.74 -8.90 -21.93
C CYS A 110 15.69 -7.38 -21.71
N GLU A 111 16.67 -6.65 -22.25
CA GLU A 111 16.75 -5.20 -22.09
C GLU A 111 16.48 -4.52 -23.43
N ALA A 112 15.62 -3.51 -23.42
CA ALA A 112 15.37 -2.68 -24.60
C ALA A 112 15.22 -1.20 -24.21
N ALA A 113 15.01 -0.35 -25.21
CA ALA A 113 14.71 1.06 -24.95
C ALA A 113 13.44 1.20 -24.11
N PRO A 114 13.33 2.23 -23.25
CA PRO A 114 12.11 2.53 -22.50
C PRO A 114 10.86 2.52 -23.39
N SER A 115 9.82 1.83 -22.95
CA SER A 115 8.53 1.73 -23.66
C SER A 115 7.76 3.05 -23.68
N THR A 116 8.05 3.96 -22.75
CA THR A 116 7.47 5.29 -22.64
C THR A 116 8.50 6.29 -22.11
N TRP A 117 8.40 7.53 -22.57
CA TRP A 117 9.22 8.64 -22.04
C TRP A 117 8.86 8.99 -20.59
N GLU A 118 7.68 8.57 -20.11
CA GLU A 118 7.23 8.82 -18.76
C GLU A 118 8.15 8.18 -17.70
N LEU A 119 8.97 7.19 -18.06
CA LEU A 119 9.95 6.59 -17.14
C LEU A 119 11.08 7.56 -16.81
N ASP A 120 11.61 8.28 -17.80
CA ASP A 120 12.63 9.31 -17.58
C ASP A 120 12.02 10.50 -16.80
N ASP A 121 10.83 10.97 -17.19
CA ASP A 121 10.13 12.05 -16.48
C ASP A 121 9.84 11.68 -15.01
N TYR A 122 9.48 10.43 -14.74
CA TYR A 122 9.27 9.95 -13.38
C TYR A 122 10.54 10.11 -12.54
N LEU A 123 11.69 9.62 -13.03
CA LEU A 123 12.97 9.72 -12.30
C LEU A 123 13.39 11.17 -12.11
N ASP A 124 13.23 12.01 -13.13
CA ASP A 124 13.51 13.44 -13.05
C ASP A 124 12.65 14.14 -12.00
N ARG A 125 11.33 13.86 -11.97
CA ARG A 125 10.42 14.40 -10.96
C ARG A 125 10.74 13.89 -9.56
N ALA A 126 11.11 12.62 -9.42
CA ALA A 126 11.58 12.03 -8.17
C ALA A 126 12.92 12.64 -7.71
N GLY A 127 13.65 13.33 -8.59
CA GLY A 127 15.00 13.82 -8.33
C GLY A 127 16.03 12.69 -8.23
N ALA A 128 15.69 11.53 -8.78
CA ALA A 128 16.48 10.31 -8.72
C ALA A 128 17.55 10.31 -9.81
N ARG A 129 18.75 9.83 -9.47
CA ARG A 129 19.85 9.61 -10.43
C ARG A 129 20.44 8.24 -10.20
N LEU A 130 20.14 7.32 -11.11
CA LEU A 130 20.68 5.96 -11.07
C LEU A 130 22.12 5.95 -11.58
N GLU A 131 23.02 5.28 -10.86
CA GLU A 131 24.37 5.02 -11.37
C GLU A 131 24.37 3.86 -12.37
N ARG A 132 25.43 3.77 -13.18
CA ARG A 132 25.60 2.67 -14.14
C ARG A 132 25.52 1.31 -13.43
N GLY A 133 24.69 0.43 -13.98
CA GLY A 133 24.43 -0.90 -13.45
C GLY A 133 23.29 -0.98 -12.44
N TRP A 134 22.84 0.16 -11.88
CA TRP A 134 21.73 0.15 -10.92
C TRP A 134 20.43 -0.19 -11.61
N ARG A 135 19.64 -1.02 -10.92
CA ARG A 135 18.26 -1.37 -11.26
C ARG A 135 17.30 -0.61 -10.35
N ALA A 136 16.11 -0.38 -10.87
CA ALA A 136 15.04 0.28 -10.13
C ALA A 136 13.68 -0.13 -10.69
N GLU A 137 12.64 0.12 -9.90
CA GLU A 137 11.24 -0.02 -10.30
C GLU A 137 10.56 1.35 -10.40
N ILE A 138 9.78 1.55 -11.46
CA ILE A 138 9.01 2.76 -11.72
C ILE A 138 7.53 2.39 -11.84
N ASN A 139 6.74 2.81 -10.85
CA ASN A 139 5.33 2.47 -10.77
C ASN A 139 4.43 3.61 -11.28
N LEU A 140 4.25 3.66 -12.60
CA LEU A 140 3.34 4.63 -13.25
C LEU A 140 1.88 4.40 -12.85
N GLN A 141 1.47 3.16 -12.59
CA GLN A 141 0.10 2.84 -12.19
C GLN A 141 -0.24 3.36 -10.80
N ALA A 142 0.71 3.32 -9.85
CA ALA A 142 0.53 3.91 -8.53
C ALA A 142 0.26 5.41 -8.62
N VAL A 143 0.98 6.14 -9.48
CA VAL A 143 0.73 7.58 -9.72
C VAL A 143 -0.68 7.81 -10.27
N GLN A 144 -1.10 7.03 -11.27
CA GLN A 144 -2.43 7.14 -11.85
C GLN A 144 -3.54 6.81 -10.84
N TRP A 145 -3.34 5.77 -10.03
CA TRP A 145 -4.29 5.34 -9.01
C TRP A 145 -4.42 6.39 -7.91
N VAL A 146 -3.30 6.88 -7.36
CA VAL A 146 -3.29 7.90 -6.30
C VAL A 146 -3.96 9.17 -6.78
N ARG A 147 -3.69 9.60 -8.02
CA ARG A 147 -4.36 10.73 -8.65
C ARG A 147 -5.87 10.53 -8.73
N ARG A 148 -6.34 9.34 -9.12
CA ARG A 148 -7.77 9.02 -9.17
C ARG A 148 -8.39 9.06 -7.77
N ALA A 149 -7.73 8.49 -6.76
CA ALA A 149 -8.21 8.49 -5.38
C ALA A 149 -8.27 9.91 -4.78
N ALA A 150 -7.25 10.73 -5.02
CA ALA A 150 -7.20 12.12 -4.59
C ALA A 150 -8.33 12.97 -5.23
N ARG A 151 -8.66 12.70 -6.49
CA ARG A 151 -9.74 13.38 -7.23
C ARG A 151 -11.14 12.95 -6.78
N SER A 152 -11.34 11.66 -6.49
CA SER A 152 -12.64 11.17 -6.05
C SER A 152 -12.96 11.58 -4.61
N LEU A 153 -11.95 11.74 -3.75
CA LEU A 153 -12.15 12.30 -2.42
C LEU A 153 -12.59 13.77 -2.57
N ARG A 154 -13.80 14.11 -2.12
CA ARG A 154 -14.24 15.52 -2.02
C ARG A 154 -13.81 16.13 -0.70
N ARG A 155 -14.02 15.37 0.38
CA ARG A 155 -13.70 15.77 1.75
C ARG A 155 -13.43 14.53 2.59
N GLY A 156 -12.39 14.56 3.41
CA GLY A 156 -12.05 13.45 4.29
C GLY A 156 -10.58 13.07 4.23
N PHE A 157 -10.31 11.77 4.29
CA PHE A 157 -8.96 11.22 4.43
C PHE A 157 -8.62 10.19 3.35
N LEU A 158 -7.36 10.16 2.96
CA LEU A 158 -6.74 9.05 2.23
C LEU A 158 -5.67 8.45 3.14
N VAL A 159 -5.78 7.16 3.41
CA VAL A 159 -4.82 6.40 4.23
C VAL A 159 -4.21 5.32 3.38
N LEU A 160 -2.89 5.37 3.22
CA LEU A 160 -2.09 4.41 2.47
C LEU A 160 -1.15 3.69 3.43
N ILE A 161 -1.09 2.37 3.32
CA ILE A 161 -0.19 1.51 4.11
C ILE A 161 0.51 0.58 3.13
N ASP A 162 1.81 0.75 2.93
CA ASP A 162 2.56 0.03 1.89
C ASP A 162 4.04 -0.08 2.27
N TYR A 163 4.76 -1.02 1.64
CA TYR A 163 6.21 -1.13 1.75
C TYR A 163 6.87 -0.10 0.85
N GLY A 164 7.66 0.81 1.41
CA GLY A 164 8.21 1.88 0.60
C GLY A 164 9.27 2.72 1.30
N HIS A 165 9.95 3.51 0.48
CA HIS A 165 11.01 4.42 0.91
C HIS A 165 10.83 5.79 0.25
N GLU A 166 11.47 6.80 0.81
CA GLU A 166 11.60 8.08 0.10
C GLU A 166 12.48 7.89 -1.15
N ALA A 167 12.20 8.64 -2.22
CA ALA A 167 12.91 8.53 -3.49
C ALA A 167 14.43 8.58 -3.36
N ILE A 168 14.95 9.42 -2.46
CA ILE A 168 16.39 9.58 -2.22
C ILE A 168 17.05 8.29 -1.68
N GLU A 169 16.29 7.46 -0.98
CA GLU A 169 16.74 6.18 -0.44
C GLU A 169 16.43 5.02 -1.40
N LEU A 170 15.21 5.02 -1.99
CA LEU A 170 14.75 4.00 -2.92
C LEU A 170 15.65 3.92 -4.16
N TYR A 171 16.11 5.06 -4.66
CA TYR A 171 16.97 5.15 -5.85
C TYR A 171 18.43 5.40 -5.49
N SER A 172 18.89 4.84 -4.36
CA SER A 172 20.27 4.93 -3.89
C SER A 172 21.02 3.60 -4.01
N GLY A 173 22.32 3.61 -3.69
CA GLY A 173 23.17 2.42 -3.71
C GLY A 173 22.69 1.30 -2.79
N THR A 174 21.90 1.61 -1.74
CA THR A 174 21.28 0.62 -0.85
C THR A 174 20.32 -0.32 -1.60
N HIS A 175 19.70 0.18 -2.66
CA HIS A 175 18.72 -0.54 -3.49
C HIS A 175 19.19 -0.69 -4.94
N ALA A 176 20.50 -0.71 -5.18
CA ALA A 176 21.08 -0.78 -6.51
C ALA A 176 20.68 -2.03 -7.33
N ALA A 177 20.17 -3.08 -6.68
CA ALA A 177 19.67 -4.29 -7.33
C ALA A 177 18.18 -4.21 -7.72
N GLY A 178 17.49 -3.12 -7.37
CA GLY A 178 16.03 -3.03 -7.36
C GLY A 178 15.42 -3.62 -6.08
N THR A 179 14.10 -3.55 -6.01
CA THR A 179 13.27 -4.00 -4.88
C THR A 179 12.22 -5.03 -5.29
N LEU A 180 12.19 -5.44 -6.56
CA LEU A 180 11.33 -6.54 -7.00
C LEU A 180 11.58 -7.80 -6.17
N ALA A 181 10.52 -8.28 -5.52
CA ALA A 181 10.52 -9.48 -4.72
C ALA A 181 9.41 -10.43 -5.17
N THR A 182 9.64 -11.73 -5.05
CA THR A 182 8.57 -12.72 -5.23
C THR A 182 8.33 -13.50 -3.96
N PHE A 183 7.05 -13.82 -3.72
CA PHE A 183 6.63 -14.60 -2.55
C PHE A 183 5.81 -15.80 -2.98
N ARG A 184 6.23 -16.99 -2.57
CA ARG A 184 5.50 -18.25 -2.78
C ARG A 184 5.43 -19.00 -1.47
N GLN A 185 4.21 -19.36 -1.04
CA GLN A 185 3.97 -20.09 0.23
C GLN A 185 4.67 -19.45 1.45
N HIS A 186 4.68 -18.11 1.54
CA HIS A 186 5.35 -17.33 2.58
C HIS A 186 6.89 -17.44 2.63
N VAL A 187 7.52 -17.90 1.55
CA VAL A 187 8.97 -17.83 1.36
C VAL A 187 9.26 -16.76 0.31
N GLY A 188 10.05 -15.75 0.71
CA GLY A 188 10.48 -14.67 -0.19
C GLY A 188 11.77 -15.04 -0.91
N ASN A 189 11.85 -14.72 -2.20
CA ASN A 189 13.06 -14.83 -3.02
C ASN A 189 13.46 -13.45 -3.58
N ASP A 190 14.75 -13.26 -3.80
CA ASP A 190 15.41 -12.02 -4.28
C ASP A 190 15.17 -11.75 -5.78
N GLY A 191 13.96 -12.05 -6.29
CA GLY A 191 13.58 -11.83 -7.69
C GLY A 191 14.17 -12.82 -8.70
N ARG A 192 15.08 -13.72 -8.29
CA ARG A 192 15.66 -14.78 -9.15
C ARG A 192 14.62 -15.73 -9.74
N SER A 193 13.47 -15.84 -9.06
CA SER A 193 12.33 -16.65 -9.46
C SER A 193 11.22 -15.85 -10.11
N LEU A 194 11.44 -14.59 -10.52
CA LEU A 194 10.38 -13.71 -11.07
C LEU A 194 9.55 -14.38 -12.19
N LEU A 195 10.22 -15.18 -13.01
CA LEU A 195 9.62 -15.84 -14.16
C LEU A 195 9.14 -17.28 -13.88
N ASP A 196 9.35 -17.77 -12.66
CA ASP A 196 8.96 -19.11 -12.24
C ASP A 196 7.44 -19.17 -11.96
N ALA A 197 6.78 -20.26 -12.38
CA ALA A 197 5.38 -20.56 -12.08
C ALA A 197 4.40 -19.34 -12.15
N PRO A 198 4.23 -18.72 -13.34
CA PRO A 198 3.35 -17.56 -13.50
C PRO A 198 1.93 -17.83 -12.98
N GLY A 199 1.44 -16.93 -12.13
CA GLY A 199 0.12 -17.05 -11.48
C GLY A 199 0.10 -17.83 -10.16
N GLU A 200 1.22 -18.42 -9.74
CA GLU A 200 1.34 -19.17 -8.48
C GLU A 200 2.16 -18.46 -7.39
N GLN A 201 2.69 -17.28 -7.69
CA GLN A 201 3.47 -16.47 -6.76
C GLN A 201 3.06 -15.00 -6.86
N ASP A 202 3.27 -14.30 -5.76
CA ASP A 202 3.08 -12.86 -5.69
C ASP A 202 4.37 -12.14 -6.15
N ILE A 203 4.20 -10.96 -6.73
CA ILE A 203 5.29 -10.10 -7.23
C ILE A 203 5.02 -8.69 -6.70
N THR A 204 5.95 -8.16 -5.92
CA THR A 204 5.84 -6.83 -5.30
C THR A 204 7.08 -6.00 -5.57
N ALA A 205 6.94 -4.68 -5.47
CA ALA A 205 8.05 -3.74 -5.48
C ALA A 205 7.83 -2.66 -4.42
N HIS A 206 8.90 -2.14 -3.84
CA HIS A 206 8.78 -1.06 -2.87
C HIS A 206 8.26 0.22 -3.54
N VAL A 207 7.43 0.95 -2.80
CA VAL A 207 6.74 2.16 -3.26
C VAL A 207 7.63 3.39 -3.06
N ASP A 208 7.71 4.24 -4.08
CA ASP A 208 8.27 5.60 -3.96
C ASP A 208 7.28 6.50 -3.22
N LEU A 209 7.51 6.67 -1.93
CA LEU A 209 6.66 7.44 -1.05
C LEU A 209 6.73 8.95 -1.31
N SER A 210 7.87 9.43 -1.83
CA SER A 210 8.04 10.84 -2.18
C SER A 210 7.18 11.20 -3.38
N THR A 211 7.16 10.33 -4.40
CA THR A 211 6.32 10.53 -5.60
C THR A 211 4.83 10.37 -5.29
N VAL A 212 4.44 9.40 -4.46
CA VAL A 212 3.05 9.26 -3.97
C VAL A 212 2.61 10.52 -3.23
N THR A 213 3.41 10.99 -2.28
CA THR A 213 3.13 12.20 -1.48
C THR A 213 2.95 13.41 -2.36
N ARG A 214 3.89 13.66 -3.28
CA ARG A 214 3.82 14.79 -4.21
C ARG A 214 2.57 14.70 -5.09
N THR A 215 2.23 13.52 -5.60
CA THR A 215 1.06 13.33 -6.46
C THR A 215 -0.24 13.65 -5.70
N CYS A 216 -0.36 13.26 -4.43
CA CYS A 216 -1.49 13.66 -3.58
C CYS A 216 -1.56 15.18 -3.43
N GLU A 217 -0.43 15.83 -3.13
CA GLU A 217 -0.36 17.28 -2.89
C GLU A 217 -0.67 18.09 -4.16
N GLU A 218 -0.22 17.65 -5.33
CA GLU A 218 -0.56 18.23 -6.63
C GLU A 218 -2.07 18.16 -6.93
N GLU A 219 -2.78 17.17 -6.38
CA GLU A 219 -4.23 17.01 -6.49
C GLU A 219 -5.01 17.68 -5.33
N GLY A 220 -4.32 18.51 -4.54
CA GLY A 220 -4.92 19.37 -3.51
C GLY A 220 -5.13 18.69 -2.16
N LEU A 221 -4.55 17.52 -1.91
CA LEU A 221 -4.55 16.91 -0.59
C LEU A 221 -3.43 17.52 0.27
N VAL A 222 -3.64 17.54 1.58
CA VAL A 222 -2.64 17.97 2.57
C VAL A 222 -2.07 16.75 3.26
N THR A 223 -0.75 16.61 3.25
CA THR A 223 -0.05 15.57 4.03
C THR A 223 -0.21 15.87 5.53
N LEU A 224 -0.93 15.00 6.25
CA LEU A 224 -1.14 15.10 7.69
C LEU A 224 -0.07 14.33 8.47
N GLY A 225 0.43 13.22 7.91
CA GLY A 225 1.50 12.45 8.52
C GLY A 225 2.07 11.36 7.62
N ARG A 226 3.35 11.07 7.84
CA ARG A 226 4.11 9.95 7.28
C ARG A 226 4.95 9.35 8.40
N LEU A 227 4.83 8.05 8.63
CA LEU A 227 5.53 7.36 9.71
C LEU A 227 5.55 5.85 9.48
N ASP A 228 6.47 5.16 10.15
CA ASP A 228 6.47 3.70 10.16
C ASP A 228 5.20 3.16 10.83
N GLN A 229 4.73 2.00 10.37
CA GLN A 229 3.57 1.31 10.94
C GLN A 229 3.69 1.11 12.45
N THR A 230 4.89 0.79 12.95
CA THR A 230 5.15 0.68 14.40
C THR A 230 4.68 1.93 15.14
N TYR A 231 5.08 3.12 14.70
CA TYR A 231 4.74 4.37 15.38
C TYR A 231 3.27 4.74 15.23
N PHE A 232 2.66 4.41 14.08
CA PHE A 232 1.24 4.60 13.86
C PHE A 232 0.41 3.76 14.86
N LEU A 233 0.71 2.47 14.95
CA LEU A 233 0.03 1.54 15.85
C LEU A 233 0.30 1.86 17.33
N LEU A 234 1.51 2.28 17.70
CA LEU A 234 1.80 2.82 19.04
C LEU A 234 0.94 4.05 19.35
N GLY A 235 0.80 4.97 18.39
CA GLY A 235 -0.03 6.17 18.54
C GLY A 235 -1.53 5.85 18.74
N LEU A 236 -2.00 4.73 18.20
CA LEU A 236 -3.35 4.22 18.44
C LEU A 236 -3.54 3.56 19.82
N GLY A 237 -2.48 3.46 20.64
CA GLY A 237 -2.54 2.89 21.99
C GLY A 237 -2.32 1.36 22.02
N LEU A 238 -1.83 0.77 20.94
CA LEU A 238 -1.65 -0.68 20.86
C LEU A 238 -0.39 -1.17 21.59
N GLY A 239 0.44 -0.27 22.13
CA GLY A 239 1.61 -0.62 22.95
C GLY A 239 1.26 -1.46 24.19
N ASP A 240 0.10 -1.21 24.79
CA ASP A 240 -0.37 -1.93 26.00
C ASP A 240 -0.66 -3.41 25.73
N MET A 241 -0.94 -3.78 24.46
CA MET A 241 -1.12 -5.18 24.07
C MET A 241 0.19 -5.98 24.07
N LEU A 242 1.36 -5.33 24.05
CA LEU A 242 2.66 -6.00 24.16
C LEU A 242 3.00 -6.37 25.60
N THR A 243 2.48 -5.62 26.58
CA THR A 243 2.79 -5.75 28.00
C THR A 243 1.85 -6.69 28.75
N ASN A 244 0.63 -6.90 28.26
CA ASN A 244 -0.32 -7.81 28.89
C ASN A 244 0.15 -9.28 28.82
N GLU A 245 -0.01 -10.00 29.94
CA GLU A 245 0.25 -11.44 30.00
C GLU A 245 -0.77 -12.19 29.16
N ALA A 246 -0.29 -13.06 28.25
CA ALA A 246 -1.15 -13.94 27.50
C ALA A 246 -1.49 -15.13 28.38
N SER A 247 -2.75 -15.26 28.76
CA SER A 247 -3.24 -16.33 29.63
C SER A 247 -3.76 -17.53 28.83
N THR A 248 -4.00 -17.34 27.53
CA THR A 248 -4.54 -18.37 26.61
C THR A 248 -3.73 -18.52 25.32
N PRO A 249 -3.80 -19.68 24.64
CA PRO A 249 -3.17 -19.87 23.33
C PRO A 249 -3.65 -18.87 22.27
N ALA A 250 -4.91 -18.45 22.33
CA ALA A 250 -5.48 -17.45 21.41
C ALA A 250 -4.88 -16.05 21.65
N GLU A 251 -4.70 -15.66 22.91
CA GLU A 251 -4.02 -14.41 23.28
C GLU A 251 -2.53 -14.45 22.91
N LEU A 252 -1.87 -15.59 23.07
CA LEU A 252 -0.49 -15.77 22.65
C LEU A 252 -0.35 -15.62 21.13
N LYS A 253 -1.25 -16.22 20.35
CA LYS A 253 -1.28 -16.07 18.88
C LYS A 253 -1.50 -14.61 18.47
N LYS A 254 -2.44 -13.91 19.11
CA LYS A 254 -2.66 -12.47 18.89
C LYS A 254 -1.41 -11.65 19.22
N ARG A 255 -0.75 -11.93 20.34
CA ARG A 255 0.48 -11.24 20.77
C ARG A 255 1.64 -11.48 19.82
N LEU A 256 1.80 -12.70 19.30
CA LEU A 256 2.82 -13.03 18.30
C LEU A 256 2.55 -12.32 16.97
N ALA A 257 1.32 -12.36 16.46
CA ALA A 257 0.93 -11.60 15.27
C ALA A 257 1.19 -10.10 15.45
N PHE A 258 0.85 -9.56 16.62
CA PHE A 258 1.10 -8.17 16.96
C PHE A 258 2.59 -7.83 17.03
N LYS A 259 3.43 -8.72 17.57
CA LYS A 259 4.89 -8.55 17.55
C LYS A 259 5.43 -8.50 16.11
N THR A 260 4.96 -9.35 15.21
CA THR A 260 5.35 -9.32 13.79
C THR A 260 4.98 -7.98 13.12
N LEU A 261 3.80 -7.44 13.43
CA LEU A 261 3.32 -6.16 12.90
C LEU A 261 4.06 -4.93 13.46
N MET A 262 4.73 -5.06 14.60
CA MET A 262 5.24 -3.92 15.39
C MET A 262 6.75 -3.87 15.54
N LEU A 263 7.44 -5.01 15.57
CA LEU A 263 8.85 -5.02 15.93
C LEU A 263 9.73 -4.52 14.77
N PRO A 264 10.70 -3.62 15.04
CA PRO A 264 11.73 -3.26 14.08
C PRO A 264 12.48 -4.51 13.60
N GLY A 265 12.71 -4.62 12.29
CA GLY A 265 13.25 -5.83 11.65
C GLY A 265 12.19 -6.87 11.24
N GLY A 266 10.90 -6.60 11.49
CA GLY A 266 9.73 -7.27 10.89
C GLY A 266 8.89 -6.27 10.08
N LEU A 267 7.59 -6.52 9.92
CA LEU A 267 6.69 -5.66 9.11
C LEU A 267 6.57 -4.23 9.65
N GLY A 268 6.82 -4.01 10.95
CA GLY A 268 6.57 -2.74 11.61
C GLY A 268 7.43 -1.56 11.15
N SER A 269 8.70 -1.81 10.78
CA SER A 269 9.59 -0.78 10.22
C SER A 269 9.56 -0.72 8.69
N THR A 270 9.11 -1.80 8.02
CA THR A 270 9.09 -1.89 6.57
C THR A 270 7.84 -1.26 5.97
N LEU A 271 6.69 -1.43 6.61
CA LEU A 271 5.45 -0.76 6.21
C LEU A 271 5.45 0.70 6.67
N LYS A 272 5.11 1.61 5.76
CA LYS A 272 4.92 3.02 6.04
C LYS A 272 3.43 3.36 5.94
N VAL A 273 2.99 4.25 6.82
CA VAL A 273 1.63 4.78 6.85
C VAL A 273 1.68 6.23 6.39
N LEU A 274 0.93 6.55 5.34
CA LEU A 274 0.75 7.90 4.83
C LEU A 274 -0.71 8.31 5.01
N ILE A 275 -0.91 9.47 5.62
CA ILE A 275 -2.25 10.02 5.88
C ILE A 275 -2.34 11.39 5.24
N PHE A 276 -3.31 11.54 4.36
CA PHE A 276 -3.63 12.79 3.69
C PHE A 276 -5.04 13.25 4.05
N GLY A 277 -5.27 14.56 4.04
CA GLY A 277 -6.56 15.18 4.28
C GLY A 277 -7.01 16.08 3.13
N LYS A 278 -8.32 16.14 2.88
CA LYS A 278 -8.93 17.11 1.96
C LYS A 278 -10.12 17.77 2.64
N ASP A 279 -10.12 19.09 2.75
CA ASP A 279 -11.17 19.87 3.42
C ASP A 279 -11.52 19.40 4.85
N VAL A 280 -10.51 18.93 5.58
CA VAL A 280 -10.61 18.47 6.98
C VAL A 280 -9.85 19.35 7.99
N GLY A 281 -9.13 20.37 7.51
CA GLY A 281 -8.24 21.17 8.36
C GLY A 281 -7.05 20.36 8.89
N VAL A 282 -6.67 20.57 10.14
CA VAL A 282 -5.53 19.88 10.79
C VAL A 282 -6.03 19.15 12.05
N PRO A 283 -6.81 18.08 11.90
CA PRO A 283 -7.37 17.37 13.05
C PRO A 283 -6.28 16.66 13.84
N ALA A 284 -6.46 16.56 15.15
CA ALA A 284 -5.61 15.73 15.99
C ALA A 284 -5.92 14.24 15.74
N LEU A 285 -4.99 13.52 15.10
CA LEU A 285 -5.11 12.10 14.81
C LEU A 285 -4.25 11.30 15.80
N LYS A 286 -4.89 10.41 16.58
CA LYS A 286 -4.19 9.58 17.59
C LYS A 286 -3.02 8.80 16.99
N GLY A 287 -3.21 8.19 15.82
CA GLY A 287 -2.16 7.46 15.11
C GLY A 287 -0.95 8.31 14.73
N LEU A 288 -1.05 9.64 14.72
CA LEU A 288 0.05 10.55 14.39
C LEU A 288 0.74 11.17 15.63
N SER A 289 0.42 10.68 16.84
CA SER A 289 0.96 11.22 18.09
C SER A 289 2.50 11.18 18.17
N PHE A 290 3.14 10.26 17.46
CA PHE A 290 4.60 10.09 17.45
C PHE A 290 5.36 10.94 16.41
N LYS A 291 4.66 11.80 15.65
CA LYS A 291 5.17 12.78 14.66
C LYS A 291 6.37 12.32 13.80
N GLY A 292 6.12 11.98 12.54
CA GLY A 292 7.12 12.10 11.46
C GLY A 292 8.35 11.20 11.54
N ARG A 293 8.22 9.98 12.10
CA ARG A 293 9.33 9.03 12.17
C ARG A 293 9.23 8.04 11.02
N LEU A 294 9.97 8.34 9.96
CA LEU A 294 10.33 7.37 8.93
C LEU A 294 11.76 6.92 9.23
N THR A 295 11.96 5.63 9.51
CA THR A 295 13.30 5.04 9.61
C THR A 295 13.74 4.43 8.30
#